data_AF-A0A0L7KMY3-F1
#
_entry.id   AF-A0A0L7KMY3-F1
#
_cell.length_a   1.000
_cell.length_b   1.000
_cell.length_c   1.000
_cell.angle_alpha   90.00
_cell.angle_beta   90.00
_cell.angle_gamma   90.00
#
_symmetry.space_group_name_H-M   'P 1'
#
loop_
_entity.id
_entity.type
_entity.pdbx_description
1 polymer ?
#
loop_
_entity_poly.entity_id
_entity_poly.type
_entity_poly.pdbx_seq_one_letter_code
_entity_poly.pdbx_strand_id
1 'polypeptide(L)'
;MASTSSDSQASIAQKSWVLANNIETVSVARDVDDIYRYDKKQQQDILIAKPWEKDPHFFKDIRISALALLKMVMHARSGGTLEVGRHENAIGWYHSHPGYGCWLSGIDVSTQMLNQNFQEPFVAIVIDPVRTISAGKGYKPANEEPSEYQTIPLNKIEDFGVHCKQYYSLEVSYFKSSLDRRLLDSLWNKYWVNTLSSSSLITNAEYTTGQIFDLSDKLEQSEVCLGRGTFIVAGADPHEKRTEDKLGKATKDACKTTIEVIHGLMAQMIKDRLFNSVSGRPAGPTPMIE
;
A
#
# COMPACT_ATOMS: atom_id res chain seq x y z
N MET A 1 41.99 23.69 0.14
CA MET A 1 41.85 22.24 -0.08
C MET A 1 40.84 21.69 0.93
N ALA A 2 39.58 21.54 0.55
CA ALA A 2 38.56 20.86 1.36
C ALA A 2 37.34 20.55 0.46
N SER A 3 37.28 19.35 -0.12
CA SER A 3 36.12 18.91 -0.90
C SER A 3 36.11 17.38 -1.07
N THR A 4 35.72 16.64 -0.04
CA THR A 4 35.52 15.16 -0.16
C THR A 4 34.46 14.56 0.79
N SER A 5 33.63 15.34 1.50
CA SER A 5 32.74 14.77 2.54
C SER A 5 31.24 14.69 2.22
N SER A 6 30.74 15.27 1.12
CA SER A 6 29.29 15.22 0.80
C SER A 6 28.86 13.97 0.05
N ASP A 7 29.73 13.43 -0.81
CA ASP A 7 29.42 12.23 -1.62
C ASP A 7 29.26 10.96 -0.76
N SER A 8 29.89 10.91 0.41
CA SER A 8 29.79 9.75 1.30
C SER A 8 28.42 9.63 1.96
N GLN A 9 27.81 10.74 2.39
CA GLN A 9 26.52 10.71 3.09
C GLN A 9 25.36 10.40 2.16
N ALA A 10 25.37 10.97 0.94
CA ALA A 10 24.37 10.65 -0.08
C ALA A 10 24.44 9.17 -0.51
N SER A 11 25.66 8.64 -0.67
CA SER A 11 25.88 7.21 -0.97
C SER A 11 25.40 6.29 0.16
N ILE A 12 25.64 6.67 1.42
CA ILE A 12 25.17 5.92 2.58
C ILE A 12 23.64 5.94 2.67
N ALA A 13 23.00 7.10 2.51
CA ALA A 13 21.55 7.22 2.51
C ALA A 13 20.89 6.41 1.36
N GLN A 14 21.50 6.43 0.17
CA GLN A 14 21.06 5.62 -0.97
C GLN A 14 21.16 4.12 -0.69
N LYS A 15 22.28 3.66 -0.11
CA LYS A 15 22.46 2.24 0.25
C LYS A 15 21.48 1.79 1.34
N SER A 16 21.25 2.62 2.35
CA SER A 16 20.25 2.35 3.40
C SER A 16 18.83 2.27 2.84
N TRP A 17 18.49 3.12 1.86
CA TRP A 17 17.18 3.08 1.20
C TRP A 17 17.01 1.86 0.30
N VAL A 18 18.04 1.47 -0.46
CA VAL A 18 18.03 0.26 -1.32
C VAL A 18 17.82 -1.00 -0.46
N LEU A 19 18.54 -1.09 0.66
CA LEU A 19 18.44 -2.22 1.58
C LEU A 19 17.05 -2.29 2.26
N ALA A 20 16.49 -1.15 2.67
CA ALA A 20 15.20 -1.08 3.37
C ALA A 20 13.97 -1.40 2.49
N ASN A 21 14.14 -1.48 1.16
CA ASN A 21 13.05 -1.74 0.22
C ASN A 21 13.21 -3.06 -0.55
N ASN A 22 14.10 -3.97 -0.10
CA ASN A 22 14.44 -5.21 -0.81
C ASN A 22 14.75 -5.00 -2.29
N ILE A 23 15.42 -3.89 -2.62
CA ILE A 23 15.83 -3.62 -3.99
C ILE A 23 17.08 -4.45 -4.24
N GLU A 24 16.92 -5.60 -4.90
CA GLU A 24 18.06 -6.36 -5.39
C GLU A 24 18.89 -5.49 -6.34
N THR A 25 20.14 -5.25 -5.97
CA THR A 25 21.10 -4.60 -6.85
C THR A 25 21.59 -5.66 -7.81
N VAL A 26 20.80 -5.96 -8.85
CA VAL A 26 21.20 -6.88 -9.92
C VAL A 26 22.48 -6.33 -10.54
N SER A 27 23.60 -7.00 -10.29
CA SER A 27 24.97 -6.56 -10.55
C SER A 27 25.37 -6.65 -12.03
N VAL A 28 24.43 -6.51 -12.96
CA VAL A 28 24.71 -6.45 -14.39
C VAL A 28 23.76 -5.45 -15.03
N ALA A 29 24.27 -4.30 -15.45
CA ALA A 29 23.51 -3.30 -16.19
C ALA A 29 22.96 -3.80 -17.55
N ARG A 30 23.27 -5.05 -17.94
CA ARG A 30 22.72 -5.74 -19.12
C ARG A 30 21.44 -6.53 -18.83
N ASP A 31 21.20 -6.97 -17.59
CA ASP A 31 20.12 -7.94 -17.28
C ASP A 31 18.79 -7.30 -16.85
N VAL A 32 18.78 -6.01 -16.46
CA VAL A 32 17.56 -5.36 -15.95
C VAL A 32 16.51 -5.17 -17.04
N ASP A 33 16.95 -5.00 -18.29
CA ASP A 33 16.05 -4.76 -19.43
C ASP A 33 15.61 -6.08 -20.10
N ASP A 34 16.26 -7.22 -19.79
CA ASP A 34 15.93 -8.52 -20.38
C ASP A 34 14.51 -8.99 -20.03
N ILE A 35 13.99 -8.61 -18.86
CA ILE A 35 12.60 -8.88 -18.47
C ILE A 35 11.57 -8.27 -19.41
N TYR A 36 11.93 -7.24 -20.18
CA TYR A 36 11.06 -6.61 -21.17
C TYR A 36 11.10 -7.32 -22.52
N ARG A 37 12.00 -8.29 -22.72
CA ARG A 37 12.08 -9.06 -23.97
C ARG A 37 10.97 -10.10 -24.01
N TYR A 38 10.09 -9.98 -25.01
CA TYR A 38 9.01 -10.94 -25.23
C TYR A 38 9.49 -12.13 -26.08
N ASP A 39 9.49 -13.34 -25.49
CA ASP A 39 9.70 -14.59 -26.22
C ASP A 39 8.35 -15.29 -26.45
N LYS A 40 7.83 -15.16 -27.68
CA LYS A 40 6.55 -15.75 -28.08
C LYS A 40 6.56 -17.28 -27.99
N LYS A 41 7.68 -17.93 -28.32
CA LYS A 41 7.77 -19.39 -28.34
C LYS A 41 7.74 -19.92 -26.91
N GLN A 42 8.56 -19.34 -26.03
CA GLN A 42 8.56 -19.67 -24.62
C GLN A 42 7.16 -19.52 -23.99
N GLN A 43 6.46 -18.43 -24.30
CA GLN A 43 5.09 -18.21 -23.82
C GLN A 43 4.10 -19.26 -24.32
N GLN A 44 4.17 -19.62 -25.60
CA GLN A 44 3.34 -20.71 -26.16
C GLN A 44 3.62 -22.05 -25.50
N ASP A 45 4.89 -22.39 -25.29
CA ASP A 45 5.30 -23.65 -24.67
C ASP A 45 4.76 -23.74 -23.22
N ILE A 46 4.80 -22.64 -22.46
CA ILE A 46 4.23 -22.57 -21.10
C ILE A 46 2.70 -22.72 -21.12
N LEU A 47 2.01 -22.04 -22.03
CA LEU A 47 0.55 -22.12 -22.19
C LEU A 47 0.07 -23.50 -22.63
N ILE A 48 0.88 -24.25 -23.39
CA ILE A 48 0.59 -25.64 -23.77
C ILE A 48 0.84 -26.57 -22.58
N ALA A 49 1.92 -26.36 -21.83
CA ALA A 49 2.31 -27.24 -20.73
C ALA A 49 1.44 -27.10 -19.48
N LYS A 50 0.83 -25.93 -19.27
CA LYS A 50 -0.09 -25.60 -18.16
C LYS A 50 0.34 -26.16 -16.79
N PRO A 51 1.55 -25.83 -16.30
CA PRO A 51 2.06 -26.40 -15.06
C PRO A 51 1.19 -26.09 -13.82
N TRP A 52 0.43 -25.00 -13.84
CA TRP A 52 -0.49 -24.61 -12.76
C TRP A 52 -1.69 -25.55 -12.58
N GLU A 53 -2.05 -26.38 -13.57
CA GLU A 53 -3.12 -27.38 -13.39
C GLU A 53 -2.74 -28.46 -12.35
N LYS A 54 -1.44 -28.63 -12.07
CA LYS A 54 -0.93 -29.63 -11.11
C LYS A 54 -0.82 -29.11 -9.68
N ASP A 55 -0.65 -27.80 -9.52
CA ASP A 55 -0.49 -27.14 -8.23
C ASP A 55 -1.26 -25.81 -8.23
N PRO A 56 -2.38 -25.69 -7.48
CA PRO A 56 -3.11 -24.43 -7.33
C PRO A 56 -2.27 -23.27 -6.78
N HIS A 57 -1.16 -23.57 -6.09
CA HIS A 57 -0.22 -22.59 -5.59
C HIS A 57 1.07 -22.50 -6.43
N PHE A 58 1.03 -22.89 -7.71
CA PHE A 58 2.18 -22.83 -8.61
C PHE A 58 2.81 -21.43 -8.67
N PHE A 59 1.97 -20.38 -8.72
CA PHE A 59 2.42 -18.99 -8.68
C PHE A 59 2.68 -18.55 -7.24
N LYS A 60 3.83 -17.92 -6.99
CA LYS A 60 4.24 -17.43 -5.64
C LYS A 60 4.49 -15.94 -5.62
N ASP A 61 5.05 -15.42 -6.71
CA ASP A 61 5.43 -14.03 -6.88
C ASP A 61 4.72 -13.39 -8.08
N ILE A 62 4.63 -12.07 -8.04
CA ILE A 62 4.20 -11.23 -9.15
C ILE A 62 5.18 -10.06 -9.33
N ARG A 63 5.62 -9.86 -10.58
CA ARG A 63 6.47 -8.73 -10.97
C ARG A 63 5.66 -7.69 -11.72
N ILE A 64 5.58 -6.48 -11.19
CA ILE A 64 4.82 -5.37 -11.78
C ILE A 64 5.79 -4.29 -12.27
N SER A 65 5.70 -3.92 -13.54
CA SER A 65 6.52 -2.81 -14.07
C SER A 65 6.15 -1.49 -13.40
N ALA A 66 7.13 -0.62 -13.14
CA ALA A 66 6.89 0.70 -12.54
C ALA A 66 5.88 1.53 -13.36
N LEU A 67 5.90 1.40 -14.69
CA LEU A 67 4.93 2.05 -15.57
C LEU A 67 3.49 1.51 -15.37
N ALA A 68 3.33 0.19 -15.25
CA ALA A 68 2.02 -0.40 -14.97
C ALA A 68 1.52 0.04 -13.60
N LEU A 69 2.37 0.00 -12.57
CA LEU A 69 2.03 0.49 -11.23
C LEU A 69 1.53 1.94 -11.28
N LEU A 70 2.29 2.84 -11.91
CA LEU A 70 1.91 4.25 -12.03
C LEU A 70 0.57 4.41 -12.75
N LYS A 71 0.34 3.69 -13.86
CA LYS A 71 -0.92 3.74 -14.60
C LYS A 71 -2.10 3.24 -13.76
N MET A 72 -1.95 2.11 -13.09
CA MET A 72 -3.03 1.53 -12.28
C MET A 72 -3.37 2.42 -11.08
N VAL A 73 -2.36 2.98 -10.40
CA VAL A 73 -2.57 3.91 -9.27
C VAL A 73 -3.21 5.23 -9.74
N MET A 74 -2.75 5.78 -10.86
CA MET A 74 -3.35 6.99 -11.43
C MET A 74 -4.79 6.75 -11.87
N HIS A 75 -5.07 5.61 -12.52
CA HIS A 75 -6.43 5.21 -12.91
C HIS A 75 -7.33 4.99 -11.68
N ALA A 76 -6.87 4.26 -10.68
CA ALA A 76 -7.60 4.04 -9.43
C ALA A 76 -7.98 5.36 -8.73
N ARG A 77 -7.17 6.41 -8.92
CA ARG A 77 -7.44 7.74 -8.41
C ARG A 77 -8.38 8.56 -9.32
N SER A 78 -8.25 8.47 -10.65
CA SER A 78 -8.93 9.37 -11.60
C SER A 78 -10.18 8.80 -12.27
N GLY A 79 -10.39 7.49 -12.26
CA GLY A 79 -11.57 6.82 -12.82
C GLY A 79 -11.75 6.88 -14.35
N GLY A 80 -10.67 7.07 -15.12
CA GLY A 80 -10.72 7.23 -16.58
C GLY A 80 -10.13 6.06 -17.39
N THR A 81 -10.58 5.87 -18.63
CA THR A 81 -10.13 4.77 -19.51
C THR A 81 -8.70 4.97 -20.03
N LEU A 82 -7.88 3.92 -20.00
CA LEU A 82 -6.52 3.92 -20.57
C LEU A 82 -6.40 2.82 -21.62
N GLU A 83 -6.20 3.21 -22.89
CA GLU A 83 -5.90 2.28 -23.97
C GLU A 83 -4.41 2.30 -24.32
N VAL A 84 -3.84 1.13 -24.64
CA VAL A 84 -2.46 1.00 -25.11
C VAL A 84 -2.38 -0.12 -26.15
N GLY A 85 -1.83 0.15 -27.33
CA GLY A 85 -1.56 -0.86 -28.36
C GLY A 85 -0.34 -1.71 -28.00
N ARG A 86 -0.57 -2.91 -27.44
CA ARG A 86 0.46 -3.83 -26.94
C ARG A 86 0.33 -5.22 -27.56
N HIS A 87 1.46 -5.93 -27.65
CA HIS A 87 1.55 -7.26 -28.26
C HIS A 87 1.36 -8.39 -27.24
N GLU A 88 1.46 -8.06 -25.95
CA GLU A 88 1.28 -8.98 -24.85
C GLU A 88 -0.20 -9.38 -24.66
N ASN A 89 -0.43 -10.63 -24.29
CA ASN A 89 -1.77 -11.12 -23.98
C ASN A 89 -2.22 -10.62 -22.59
N ALA A 90 -3.53 -10.66 -22.35
CA ALA A 90 -4.07 -10.45 -21.02
C ALA A 90 -3.56 -11.54 -20.06
N ILE A 91 -3.12 -11.12 -18.87
CA ILE A 91 -2.61 -12.00 -17.80
C ILE A 91 -3.35 -11.78 -16.48
N GLY A 92 -4.35 -10.91 -16.46
CA GLY A 92 -5.03 -10.51 -15.25
C GLY A 92 -5.90 -9.27 -15.41
N TRP A 93 -6.50 -8.88 -14.29
CA TRP A 93 -7.31 -7.69 -14.12
C TRP A 93 -6.94 -6.97 -12.83
N TYR A 94 -7.28 -5.68 -12.75
CA TYR A 94 -7.08 -4.90 -11.54
C TYR A 94 -8.30 -4.03 -11.28
N HIS A 95 -8.54 -3.75 -10.00
CA HIS A 95 -9.58 -2.83 -9.55
C HIS A 95 -9.14 -2.10 -8.28
N SER A 96 -9.94 -1.12 -7.87
CA SER A 96 -9.64 -0.28 -6.72
C SER A 96 -10.62 -0.48 -5.58
N HIS A 97 -10.10 -0.54 -4.35
CA HIS A 97 -10.87 -0.54 -3.11
C HIS A 97 -10.53 0.72 -2.29
N PRO A 98 -11.22 1.85 -2.49
CA PRO A 98 -10.85 3.11 -1.85
C PRO A 98 -11.17 3.12 -0.34
N GLY A 99 -10.13 3.08 0.50
CA GLY A 99 -10.24 3.31 1.95
C GLY A 99 -10.54 2.07 2.81
N TYR A 100 -10.78 0.91 2.21
CA TYR A 100 -11.13 -0.31 2.95
C TYR A 100 -10.18 -1.50 2.73
N GLY A 101 -9.02 -1.24 2.12
CA GLY A 101 -7.93 -2.20 2.03
C GLY A 101 -7.92 -3.09 0.79
N CYS A 102 -6.89 -3.93 0.70
CA CYS A 102 -6.60 -4.76 -0.48
C CYS A 102 -6.96 -6.22 -0.17
N TRP A 103 -8.17 -6.63 -0.55
CA TRP A 103 -8.71 -7.98 -0.36
C TRP A 103 -9.76 -8.23 -1.47
N LEU A 104 -10.13 -9.49 -1.68
CA LEU A 104 -11.17 -9.86 -2.66
C LEU A 104 -12.52 -10.08 -1.96
N SER A 105 -13.53 -9.34 -2.38
CA SER A 105 -14.94 -9.56 -1.99
C SER A 105 -15.53 -10.81 -2.63
N GLY A 106 -16.73 -11.24 -2.22
CA GLY A 106 -17.42 -12.35 -2.86
C GLY A 106 -17.65 -12.15 -4.37
N ILE A 107 -17.87 -10.91 -4.81
CA ILE A 107 -18.00 -10.54 -6.23
C ILE A 107 -16.65 -10.70 -6.94
N ASP A 108 -15.57 -10.24 -6.31
CA ASP A 108 -14.22 -10.33 -6.87
C ASP A 108 -13.76 -11.78 -6.99
N VAL A 109 -14.02 -12.61 -5.97
CA VAL A 109 -13.71 -14.04 -6.01
C VAL A 109 -14.49 -14.73 -7.13
N SER A 110 -15.79 -14.45 -7.26
CA SER A 110 -16.61 -15.04 -8.33
C SER A 110 -16.11 -14.64 -9.72
N THR A 111 -15.73 -13.37 -9.89
CA THR A 111 -15.15 -12.83 -11.13
C THR A 111 -13.81 -13.48 -11.43
N GLN A 112 -12.95 -13.62 -10.41
CA GLN A 112 -11.64 -14.25 -10.54
C GLN A 112 -11.76 -15.75 -10.89
N MET A 113 -12.68 -16.48 -10.26
CA MET A 113 -12.96 -17.88 -10.60
C MET A 113 -13.40 -18.03 -12.06
N LEU A 114 -14.27 -17.14 -12.55
CA LEU A 114 -14.72 -17.14 -13.94
C LEU A 114 -13.53 -16.89 -14.88
N ASN A 115 -12.68 -15.90 -14.57
CA ASN A 115 -11.52 -15.60 -15.40
C ASN A 115 -10.51 -16.75 -15.41
N GLN A 116 -10.25 -17.40 -14.27
CA GLN A 116 -9.36 -18.56 -14.23
C GLN A 116 -9.93 -19.75 -15.02
N ASN A 117 -11.27 -19.95 -15.00
CA ASN A 117 -11.90 -21.04 -15.73
C ASN A 117 -11.80 -20.89 -17.27
N PHE A 118 -11.71 -19.67 -17.81
CA PHE A 118 -11.73 -19.44 -19.26
C PHE A 118 -10.46 -18.79 -19.84
N GLN A 119 -9.62 -18.15 -19.02
CA GLN A 119 -8.47 -17.34 -19.46
C GLN A 119 -7.21 -17.61 -18.63
N GLU A 120 -7.05 -18.82 -18.11
CA GLU A 120 -5.85 -19.19 -17.36
C GLU A 120 -4.55 -19.07 -18.17
N PRO A 121 -3.45 -18.52 -17.59
CA PRO A 121 -3.33 -18.02 -16.22
C PRO A 121 -3.84 -16.56 -16.08
N PHE A 122 -4.54 -16.25 -14.97
CA PHE A 122 -5.14 -14.94 -14.74
C PHE A 122 -5.00 -14.48 -13.28
N VAL A 123 -4.53 -13.26 -13.04
CA VAL A 123 -4.35 -12.69 -11.68
C VAL A 123 -5.30 -11.51 -11.40
N ALA A 124 -5.74 -11.35 -10.15
CA ALA A 124 -6.46 -10.17 -9.68
C ALA A 124 -5.54 -9.26 -8.87
N ILE A 125 -5.55 -7.95 -9.14
CA ILE A 125 -4.78 -6.94 -8.38
C ILE A 125 -5.73 -5.93 -7.76
N VAL A 126 -5.64 -5.71 -6.46
CA VAL A 126 -6.45 -4.73 -5.72
C VAL A 126 -5.60 -3.55 -5.28
N ILE A 127 -6.03 -2.33 -5.60
CA ILE A 127 -5.32 -1.09 -5.24
C ILE A 127 -6.19 -0.25 -4.32
N ASP A 128 -5.67 0.16 -3.17
CA ASP A 128 -6.31 1.18 -2.33
C ASP A 128 -5.59 2.53 -2.50
N PRO A 129 -6.10 3.43 -3.39
CA PRO A 129 -5.45 4.71 -3.65
C PRO A 129 -5.50 5.62 -2.43
N VAL A 130 -6.55 5.53 -1.60
CA VAL A 130 -6.75 6.39 -0.43
C VAL A 130 -5.73 6.04 0.66
N ARG A 131 -5.63 4.74 1.01
CA ARG A 131 -4.64 4.29 2.01
C ARG A 131 -3.20 4.47 1.54
N THR A 132 -2.95 4.39 0.24
CA THR A 132 -1.61 4.64 -0.31
C THR A 132 -1.15 6.06 -0.01
N ILE A 133 -2.04 7.04 -0.08
CA ILE A 133 -1.73 8.45 0.24
C ILE A 133 -1.59 8.62 1.77
N SER A 134 -2.46 8.00 2.58
CA SER A 134 -2.47 8.19 4.04
C SER A 134 -1.30 7.51 4.73
N ALA A 135 -1.01 6.26 4.37
CA ALA A 135 0.06 5.48 4.98
C ALA A 135 1.44 5.95 4.53
N GLY A 136 1.52 6.72 3.43
CA GLY A 136 2.75 7.26 2.86
C GLY A 136 3.85 6.20 2.86
N LYS A 137 3.78 5.19 1.98
CA LYS A 137 4.75 4.07 1.98
C LYS A 137 6.18 4.58 1.82
N GLY A 138 6.82 4.82 2.95
CA GLY A 138 8.19 5.23 3.13
C GLY A 138 8.64 4.66 4.45
N TYR A 139 9.33 3.52 4.37
CA TYR A 139 9.94 2.77 5.48
C TYR A 139 9.00 1.82 6.25
N LYS A 140 9.07 0.52 5.94
CA LYS A 140 8.78 -0.54 6.92
C LYS A 140 10.08 -0.83 7.67
N PRO A 141 10.15 -0.73 9.00
CA PRO A 141 11.32 -1.18 9.74
C PRO A 141 11.50 -2.69 9.55
N ALA A 142 12.75 -3.14 9.33
CA ALA A 142 13.09 -4.52 8.99
C ALA A 142 12.68 -5.60 10.03
N ASN A 143 12.17 -5.17 11.19
CA ASN A 143 11.74 -6.04 12.29
C ASN A 143 10.22 -6.22 12.40
N GLU A 144 9.41 -5.64 11.52
CA GLU A 144 7.98 -5.95 11.47
C GLU A 144 7.75 -7.23 10.67
N GLU A 145 7.30 -8.29 11.36
CA GLU A 145 6.67 -9.42 10.69
C GLU A 145 5.56 -8.93 9.75
N PRO A 146 5.28 -9.62 8.64
CA PRO A 146 4.16 -9.27 7.76
C PRO A 146 2.86 -9.34 8.57
N SER A 147 2.42 -8.21 9.13
CA SER A 147 1.15 -8.16 9.81
C SER A 147 0.07 -8.32 8.75
N GLU A 148 -0.51 -9.52 8.71
CA GLU A 148 -1.69 -9.87 7.90
C GLU A 148 -2.92 -9.04 8.31
N TYR A 149 -2.84 -8.35 9.45
CA TYR A 149 -3.91 -7.50 9.95
C TYR A 149 -3.98 -6.17 9.18
N GLN A 150 -5.06 -6.03 8.41
CA GLN A 150 -5.48 -4.77 7.84
C GLN A 150 -6.76 -4.30 8.54
N THR A 151 -6.81 -3.01 8.90
CA THR A 151 -8.06 -2.37 9.37
C THR A 151 -9.13 -2.51 8.28
N ILE A 152 -10.20 -3.25 8.54
CA ILE A 152 -11.35 -3.35 7.63
C ILE A 152 -12.52 -2.61 8.29
N PRO A 153 -13.23 -1.72 7.56
CA PRO A 153 -14.44 -1.09 8.08
C PRO A 153 -15.52 -2.11 8.46
N LEU A 154 -16.33 -1.79 9.46
CA LEU A 154 -17.36 -2.70 10.00
C LEU A 154 -18.35 -3.16 8.93
N ASN A 155 -18.76 -2.27 8.03
CA ASN A 155 -19.69 -2.61 6.94
C ASN A 155 -19.10 -3.56 5.87
N LYS A 156 -17.80 -3.89 5.95
CA LYS A 156 -17.10 -4.79 5.03
C LYS A 156 -16.50 -6.03 5.71
N ILE A 157 -16.50 -6.07 7.05
CA ILE A 157 -15.79 -7.11 7.80
C ILE A 157 -16.41 -8.50 7.64
N GLU A 158 -17.73 -8.59 7.46
CA GLU A 158 -18.43 -9.86 7.25
C GLU A 158 -18.07 -10.49 5.91
N ASP A 159 -18.15 -9.70 4.83
CA ASP A 159 -17.78 -10.12 3.48
C ASP A 159 -16.31 -10.55 3.42
N PHE A 160 -15.41 -9.76 4.02
CA PHE A 160 -14.00 -10.15 4.16
C PHE A 160 -13.84 -11.49 4.90
N GLY A 161 -14.52 -11.67 6.04
CA GLY A 161 -14.40 -12.87 6.88
C GLY A 161 -14.88 -14.16 6.22
N VAL A 162 -15.85 -14.09 5.31
CA VAL A 162 -16.37 -15.26 4.58
C VAL A 162 -15.42 -15.68 3.44
N HIS A 163 -14.80 -14.73 2.75
CA HIS A 163 -14.06 -14.98 1.52
C HIS A 163 -12.53 -15.00 1.68
N CYS A 164 -11.97 -14.58 2.82
CA CYS A 164 -10.51 -14.48 3.02
C CYS A 164 -9.72 -15.79 2.84
N LYS A 165 -10.38 -16.95 2.96
CA LYS A 165 -9.75 -18.27 2.76
C LYS A 165 -9.86 -18.80 1.32
N GLN A 166 -10.50 -18.06 0.43
CA GLN A 166 -10.77 -18.48 -0.96
C GLN A 166 -9.70 -18.00 -1.94
N TYR A 167 -8.70 -17.27 -1.47
CA TYR A 167 -7.56 -16.78 -2.24
C TYR A 167 -6.29 -16.76 -1.38
N TYR A 168 -5.13 -16.63 -2.03
CA TYR A 168 -3.85 -16.45 -1.36
C TYR A 168 -3.13 -15.23 -1.94
N SER A 169 -2.25 -14.63 -1.14
CA SER A 169 -1.46 -13.46 -1.56
C SER A 169 -0.20 -13.90 -2.30
N LEU A 170 0.16 -13.16 -3.35
CA LEU A 170 1.44 -13.29 -4.05
C LEU A 170 2.45 -12.28 -3.51
N GLU A 171 3.73 -12.65 -3.51
CA GLU A 171 4.80 -11.71 -3.21
C GLU A 171 4.94 -10.68 -4.34
N VAL A 172 4.68 -9.41 -4.04
CA VAL A 172 4.73 -8.34 -5.05
C VAL A 172 6.13 -7.73 -5.11
N SER A 173 6.74 -7.78 -6.28
CA SER A 173 7.98 -7.09 -6.60
C SER A 173 7.81 -6.14 -7.78
N TYR A 174 8.65 -5.10 -7.84
CA TYR A 174 8.59 -4.08 -8.89
C TYR A 174 9.89 -4.03 -9.69
N PHE A 175 9.77 -3.80 -10.99
CA PHE A 175 10.92 -3.60 -11.86
C PHE A 175 10.75 -2.35 -12.72
N LYS A 176 11.88 -1.77 -13.12
CA LYS A 176 11.95 -0.59 -13.99
C LYS A 176 13.13 -0.72 -14.94
N SER A 177 12.97 -0.20 -16.16
CA SER A 177 14.04 -0.26 -17.15
C SER A 177 15.21 0.66 -16.79
N SER A 178 16.33 0.46 -17.48
CA SER A 178 17.49 1.35 -17.40
C SER A 178 17.16 2.79 -17.81
N LEU A 179 16.24 2.97 -18.75
CA LEU A 179 15.74 4.27 -19.16
C LEU A 179 14.81 4.88 -18.11
N ASP A 180 13.84 4.10 -17.58
CA ASP A 180 12.92 4.57 -16.54
C ASP A 180 13.68 5.08 -15.32
N ARG A 181 14.77 4.40 -14.92
CA ARG A 181 15.64 4.85 -13.83
C ARG A 181 16.19 6.25 -14.10
N ARG A 182 16.81 6.47 -15.26
CA ARG A 182 17.38 7.77 -15.65
C ARG A 182 16.32 8.86 -15.76
N LEU A 183 15.14 8.51 -16.28
CA LEU A 183 14.02 9.44 -16.39
C LEU A 183 13.46 9.83 -15.02
N LEU A 184 13.28 8.88 -14.11
CA LEU A 184 12.80 9.15 -12.75
C LEU A 184 13.80 10.01 -11.97
N ASP A 185 15.10 9.76 -12.10
CA ASP A 185 16.15 10.58 -11.47
C ASP A 185 16.11 12.01 -12.03
N SER A 186 15.90 12.17 -13.33
CA SER A 186 15.77 13.48 -13.98
C SER A 186 14.48 14.21 -13.60
N LEU A 187 13.36 13.48 -13.44
CA LEU A 187 12.09 14.02 -12.96
C LEU A 187 12.21 14.52 -11.53
N TRP A 188 12.95 13.82 -10.67
CA TRP A 188 13.14 14.22 -9.28
C TRP A 188 13.75 15.63 -9.16
N ASN A 189 14.67 15.99 -10.06
CA ASN A 189 15.27 17.33 -10.11
C ASN A 189 14.24 18.47 -10.27
N LYS A 190 13.05 18.19 -10.81
CA LYS A 190 11.97 19.17 -10.95
C LYS A 190 10.81 18.94 -9.97
N TYR A 191 10.52 17.70 -9.62
CA TYR A 191 9.30 17.32 -8.88
C TYR A 191 9.49 17.22 -7.37
N TRP A 192 10.71 17.31 -6.83
CA TRP A 192 10.96 17.28 -5.38
C TRP A 192 10.16 18.34 -4.60
N VAL A 193 9.89 19.50 -5.24
CA VAL A 193 9.10 20.59 -4.65
C VAL A 193 7.68 20.13 -4.31
N ASN A 194 7.08 19.24 -5.12
CA ASN A 194 5.74 18.72 -4.85
C ASN A 194 5.69 17.89 -3.56
N THR A 195 6.76 17.18 -3.24
CA THR A 195 6.87 16.45 -1.96
C THR A 195 6.82 17.42 -0.78
N LEU A 196 7.50 18.57 -0.90
CA LEU A 196 7.54 19.60 0.14
C LEU A 196 6.32 20.53 0.14
N SER A 197 5.53 20.61 -0.93
CA SER A 197 4.31 21.43 -0.95
C SER A 197 3.06 20.64 -0.56
N SER A 198 3.11 19.31 -0.62
CA SER A 198 1.96 18.44 -0.32
C SER A 198 1.53 18.47 1.15
N SER A 199 0.25 18.20 1.41
CA SER A 199 -0.31 18.09 2.75
C SER A 199 -1.31 16.93 2.83
N SER A 200 -0.85 15.78 3.35
CA SER A 200 -1.69 14.59 3.52
C SER A 200 -2.88 14.82 4.44
N LEU A 201 -2.73 15.69 5.45
CA LEU A 201 -3.80 16.05 6.39
C LEU A 201 -5.03 16.66 5.69
N ILE A 202 -4.80 17.43 4.64
CA ILE A 202 -5.90 18.08 3.89
C ILE A 202 -6.41 17.10 2.83
N THR A 203 -5.51 16.47 2.07
CA THR A 203 -5.90 15.57 0.96
C THR A 203 -6.71 14.37 1.44
N ASN A 204 -6.45 13.86 2.65
CA ASN A 204 -7.11 12.67 3.20
C ASN A 204 -8.02 12.97 4.40
N ALA A 205 -8.48 14.22 4.55
CA ALA A 205 -9.31 14.63 5.68
C ALA A 205 -10.59 13.79 5.80
N GLU A 206 -11.32 13.60 4.69
CA GLU A 206 -12.55 12.80 4.66
C GLU A 206 -12.30 11.34 5.05
N TYR A 207 -11.23 10.74 4.53
CA TYR A 207 -10.84 9.37 4.88
C TYR A 207 -10.57 9.24 6.39
N THR A 208 -9.78 10.17 6.94
CA THR A 208 -9.42 10.16 8.36
C THR A 208 -10.65 10.28 9.25
N THR A 209 -11.55 11.22 8.92
CA THR A 209 -12.83 11.38 9.63
C THR A 209 -13.69 10.12 9.52
N GLY A 210 -13.74 9.49 8.35
CA GLY A 210 -14.43 8.22 8.16
C GLY A 210 -13.86 7.08 9.00
N GLN A 211 -12.53 6.98 9.15
CA GLN A 211 -11.90 6.02 10.05
C GLN A 211 -12.24 6.28 11.53
N ILE A 212 -12.39 7.55 11.93
CA ILE A 212 -12.80 7.91 13.29
C ILE A 212 -14.25 7.49 13.56
N PHE A 213 -15.16 7.69 12.60
CA PHE A 213 -16.54 7.19 12.72
C PHE A 213 -16.58 5.66 12.85
N ASP A 214 -15.88 4.93 11.97
CA ASP A 214 -15.80 3.46 12.04
C ASP A 214 -15.18 2.97 13.35
N LEU A 215 -14.17 3.67 13.86
CA LEU A 215 -13.56 3.37 15.15
C LEU A 215 -14.54 3.60 16.32
N SER A 216 -15.35 4.65 16.26
CA SER A 216 -16.40 4.92 17.25
C SER A 216 -17.38 3.75 17.34
N ASP A 217 -17.88 3.30 16.18
CA ASP A 217 -18.79 2.16 16.10
C ASP A 217 -18.14 0.86 16.63
N LYS A 218 -16.84 0.64 16.33
CA LYS A 218 -16.08 -0.51 16.86
C LYS A 218 -15.93 -0.48 18.37
N LEU A 219 -15.70 0.72 18.94
CA LEU A 219 -15.59 0.90 20.38
C LEU A 219 -16.93 0.66 21.07
N GLU A 220 -18.04 1.16 20.52
CA GLU A 220 -19.39 0.89 21.04
C GLU A 220 -19.71 -0.62 21.04
N GLN A 221 -19.38 -1.33 19.96
CA GLN A 221 -19.53 -2.79 19.91
C GLN A 221 -18.66 -3.52 20.93
N SER A 222 -17.48 -2.98 21.25
CA SER A 222 -16.60 -3.54 22.27
C SER A 222 -17.14 -3.33 23.68
N GLU A 223 -17.75 -2.16 23.94
CA GLU A 223 -18.37 -1.82 25.22
C GLU A 223 -19.58 -2.71 25.52
N VAL A 224 -20.47 -2.90 24.54
CA VAL A 224 -21.62 -3.82 24.68
C VAL A 224 -21.17 -5.25 25.00
N CYS A 225 -20.03 -5.68 24.45
CA CYS A 225 -19.46 -7.00 24.69
C CYS A 225 -18.92 -7.13 26.13
N LEU A 226 -18.29 -6.08 26.66
CA LEU A 226 -17.79 -6.03 28.04
C LEU A 226 -18.92 -5.90 29.07
N GLY A 227 -19.94 -5.09 28.80
CA GLY A 227 -21.07 -4.86 29.70
C GLY A 227 -21.95 -6.09 29.94
N ARG A 228 -21.94 -7.07 29.02
CA ARG A 228 -22.60 -8.37 29.20
C ARG A 228 -21.72 -9.44 29.84
N GLY A 229 -20.40 -9.22 29.96
CA GLY A 229 -19.42 -10.22 30.40
C GLY A 229 -19.19 -10.29 31.92
N THR A 230 -19.64 -9.30 32.69
CA THR A 230 -19.26 -9.15 34.12
C THR A 230 -20.05 -10.03 35.10
N PHE A 231 -20.76 -11.07 34.65
CA PHE A 231 -21.56 -11.90 35.56
C PHE A 231 -21.65 -13.40 35.22
N ILE A 232 -20.52 -14.06 34.91
CA ILE A 232 -20.42 -15.53 35.09
C ILE A 232 -19.10 -15.87 35.78
N VAL A 233 -19.20 -16.29 37.03
CA VAL A 233 -18.15 -16.91 37.83
C VAL A 233 -17.85 -18.31 37.28
N ALA A 234 -16.55 -18.64 37.21
CA ALA A 234 -15.94 -19.97 37.07
C ALA A 234 -15.96 -20.65 35.69
N GLY A 235 -14.78 -20.66 35.05
CA GLY A 235 -14.43 -21.51 33.91
C GLY A 235 -14.30 -20.71 32.62
N ALA A 236 -13.06 -20.47 32.18
CA ALA A 236 -12.73 -19.71 30.97
C ALA A 236 -13.51 -20.24 29.75
N ASP A 237 -14.51 -19.46 29.34
CA ASP A 237 -15.41 -19.74 28.24
C ASP A 237 -14.75 -19.26 26.93
N PRO A 238 -14.77 -20.03 25.82
CA PRO A 238 -14.29 -19.58 24.51
C PRO A 238 -14.78 -18.21 24.05
N HIS A 239 -15.88 -17.72 24.64
CA HIS A 239 -16.45 -16.41 24.36
C HIS A 239 -15.64 -15.23 24.94
N GLU A 240 -14.89 -15.39 26.04
CA GLU A 240 -14.04 -14.33 26.62
C GLU A 240 -12.90 -13.91 25.68
N LYS A 241 -12.29 -14.89 24.99
CA LYS A 241 -11.25 -14.65 23.97
C LYS A 241 -11.74 -13.78 22.81
N ARG A 242 -13.03 -13.82 22.48
CA ARG A 242 -13.62 -13.00 21.41
C ARG A 242 -13.82 -11.54 21.85
N THR A 243 -14.01 -11.31 23.15
CA THR A 243 -14.26 -9.98 23.73
C THR A 243 -12.97 -9.18 23.85
N GLU A 244 -11.88 -9.79 24.36
CA GLU A 244 -10.54 -9.17 24.38
C GLU A 244 -10.01 -8.88 22.97
N ASP A 245 -10.35 -9.73 21.99
CA ASP A 245 -9.93 -9.57 20.60
C ASP A 245 -10.57 -8.33 19.92
N LYS A 246 -11.82 -7.98 20.26
CA LYS A 246 -12.50 -6.80 19.67
C LYS A 246 -11.89 -5.48 20.16
N LEU A 247 -11.70 -5.33 21.47
CA LEU A 247 -11.08 -4.13 22.03
C LEU A 247 -9.61 -4.01 21.58
N GLY A 248 -8.88 -5.13 21.50
CA GLY A 248 -7.52 -5.16 20.96
C GLY A 248 -7.45 -4.72 19.49
N LYS A 249 -8.41 -5.15 18.66
CA LYS A 249 -8.55 -4.69 17.26
C LYS A 249 -8.86 -3.20 17.16
N ALA A 250 -9.83 -2.71 17.94
CA ALA A 250 -10.17 -1.29 17.98
C ALA A 250 -8.96 -0.43 18.43
N THR A 251 -8.18 -0.91 19.40
CA THR A 251 -6.94 -0.26 19.85
C THR A 251 -5.92 -0.17 18.71
N LYS A 252 -5.72 -1.25 17.94
CA LYS A 252 -4.82 -1.24 16.76
C LYS A 252 -5.29 -0.24 15.70
N ASP A 253 -6.59 -0.19 15.43
CA ASP A 253 -7.19 0.75 14.47
C ASP A 253 -7.02 2.22 14.92
N ALA A 254 -7.19 2.49 16.22
CA ALA A 254 -6.94 3.79 16.83
C ALA A 254 -5.47 4.22 16.72
N CYS A 255 -4.54 3.32 17.07
CA CYS A 255 -3.11 3.57 16.95
C CYS A 255 -2.72 3.89 15.52
N LYS A 256 -3.21 3.11 14.55
CA LYS A 256 -2.92 3.33 13.13
C LYS A 256 -3.39 4.69 12.64
N THR A 257 -4.65 5.04 12.92
CA THR A 257 -5.23 6.34 12.52
C THR A 257 -4.45 7.50 13.14
N THR A 258 -4.05 7.35 14.41
CA THR A 258 -3.26 8.35 15.14
C THR A 258 -1.88 8.53 14.51
N ILE A 259 -1.18 7.44 14.17
CA ILE A 259 0.14 7.48 13.53
C ILE A 259 0.07 8.21 12.17
N GLU A 260 -0.95 7.94 11.36
CA GLU A 260 -1.13 8.60 10.06
C GLU A 260 -1.31 10.13 10.20
N VAL A 261 -2.12 10.57 11.17
CA VAL A 261 -2.30 12.01 11.47
C VAL A 261 -1.00 12.63 11.99
N ILE A 262 -0.29 11.95 12.89
CA ILE A 262 0.99 12.42 13.43
C ILE A 262 2.02 12.58 12.30
N HIS A 263 2.14 11.63 11.37
CA HIS A 263 3.03 11.76 10.22
C HIS A 263 2.69 12.97 9.35
N GLY A 264 1.39 13.22 9.11
CA GLY A 264 0.93 14.41 8.40
C GLY A 264 1.31 15.71 9.12
N LEU A 265 1.17 15.75 10.45
CA LEU A 265 1.56 16.88 11.29
C LEU A 265 3.07 17.10 11.32
N MET A 266 3.85 16.03 11.46
CA MET A 266 5.32 16.08 11.41
C MET A 266 5.79 16.69 10.09
N ALA A 267 5.18 16.30 8.96
CA ALA A 267 5.49 16.91 7.66
C ALA A 267 5.19 18.42 7.64
N GLN A 268 4.09 18.89 8.26
CA GLN A 268 3.82 20.33 8.39
C GLN A 268 4.84 21.03 9.28
N MET A 269 5.21 20.44 10.42
CA MET A 269 6.19 21.00 11.33
C MET A 269 7.57 21.13 10.68
N ILE A 270 8.00 20.12 9.91
CA ILE A 270 9.24 20.16 9.14
C ILE A 270 9.20 21.32 8.14
N LYS A 271 8.10 21.47 7.38
CA LYS A 271 7.93 22.58 6.42
C LYS A 271 7.96 23.94 7.11
N ASP A 272 7.23 24.09 8.22
CA ASP A 272 7.21 25.33 9.00
C ASP A 272 8.63 25.70 9.49
N ARG A 273 9.38 24.73 10.02
CA ARG A 273 10.77 24.96 10.42
C ARG A 273 11.67 25.31 9.24
N LEU A 274 11.56 24.60 8.12
CA LEU A 274 12.40 24.83 6.95
C LEU A 274 12.14 26.17 6.25
N PHE A 275 10.89 26.65 6.22
CA PHE A 275 10.53 27.80 5.40
C PHE A 275 10.13 29.05 6.21
N ASN A 276 9.55 28.87 7.39
CA ASN A 276 9.02 29.98 8.19
C ASN A 276 9.96 30.39 9.33
N SER A 277 10.87 29.50 9.78
CA SER A 277 11.77 29.78 10.91
C SER A 277 13.19 30.26 10.52
N VAL A 278 13.42 30.57 9.24
CA VAL A 278 14.75 30.95 8.68
C VAL A 278 15.17 32.40 8.99
N SER A 279 14.40 33.13 9.81
CA SER A 279 14.82 34.48 10.22
C SER A 279 14.38 34.78 11.63
N GLY A 280 15.29 35.34 12.43
CA GLY A 280 14.96 36.16 13.61
C GLY A 280 14.22 37.43 13.18
N ARG A 281 13.05 37.28 12.55
CA ARG A 281 12.08 38.35 12.40
C ARG A 281 11.39 38.50 13.76
N PRO A 282 11.40 39.71 14.37
CA PRO A 282 10.55 39.95 15.52
C PRO A 282 9.12 39.63 15.10
N ALA A 283 8.39 38.91 15.96
CA ALA A 283 6.98 38.62 15.74
C ALA A 283 6.27 39.93 15.38
N GLY A 284 5.87 40.07 14.12
CA GLY A 284 4.93 41.11 13.72
C GLY A 284 3.64 40.90 14.51
N PRO A 285 2.93 41.97 14.89
CA PRO A 285 1.77 41.85 15.74
C PRO A 285 0.75 40.91 15.10
N THR A 286 0.30 39.94 15.89
CA THR A 286 -0.78 39.03 15.56
C THR A 286 -1.95 39.86 15.02
N PRO A 287 -2.49 39.58 13.82
CA PRO A 287 -3.67 40.29 13.35
C PRO A 287 -4.81 39.93 14.30
N MET A 288 -5.32 40.96 14.98
CA MET A 288 -6.58 40.87 15.72
C MET A 288 -7.67 40.63 14.68
N ILE A 289 -8.36 39.51 14.81
CA ILE A 289 -9.57 39.22 14.06
C ILE A 289 -10.64 40.18 14.59
N GLU A 290 -11.10 41.11 13.75
CA GLU A 290 -12.43 41.70 13.84
C GLU A 290 -13.44 40.80 13.14
#